data_AF-A0A2R6ABZ3-F1
#
_entry.id   AF-A0A2R6ABZ3-F1
#
_cell.length_a   1.000
_cell.length_b   1.000
_cell.length_c   1.000
_cell.angle_alpha   90.00
_cell.angle_beta   90.00
_cell.angle_gamma   90.00
#
_symmetry.space_group_name_H-M   'P 1'
#
loop_
_entity.id
_entity.type
_entity.pdbx_description
1 polymer ?
#
loop_
_entity_poly.entity_id
_entity_poly.type
_entity_poly.pdbx_seq_one_letter_code
_entity_poly.pdbx_strand_id
1 'polypeptide(L)'
;MEDAGFKKIGEGVTRLVYEFKDEEDCDCVVKVAKSKDARVSNLNEVAVMVDAPEDVKGLFLRIGAADDEGWWVTQPKADFPDRSQREGLAEVLRGRLDFKGWRCIDLHEDNVGLYMDKPVVVNYGFGLQCTKTGSFVGSKGSFKITEEQTSSPVFYKEFTFGPKRV
;
A
#
# COMPACT_ATOMS: atom_id res chain seq x y z
N MET A 1 17.77 -26.48 8.46
CA MET A 1 16.86 -25.64 7.66
C MET A 1 17.76 -24.62 7.02
N GLU A 2 17.95 -24.70 5.71
CA GLU A 2 18.71 -23.70 4.97
C GLU A 2 17.96 -22.38 5.10
N ASP A 3 18.59 -21.41 5.76
CA ASP A 3 18.03 -20.10 6.03
C ASP A 3 18.00 -19.38 4.67
N ALA A 4 16.84 -19.35 4.02
CA ALA A 4 16.68 -18.83 2.66
C ALA A 4 16.94 -17.30 2.55
N GLY A 5 17.59 -16.68 3.53
CA GLY A 5 17.89 -15.26 3.60
C GLY A 5 16.69 -14.37 3.96
N PHE A 6 15.51 -14.95 4.18
CA PHE A 6 14.30 -14.20 4.53
C PHE A 6 14.04 -14.21 6.04
N LYS A 7 13.96 -13.02 6.64
CA LYS A 7 13.57 -12.85 8.05
C LYS A 7 12.21 -12.15 8.13
N LYS A 8 11.24 -12.77 8.81
CA LYS A 8 9.92 -12.15 9.01
C LYS A 8 10.06 -10.91 9.89
N ILE A 9 9.62 -9.76 9.40
CA ILE A 9 9.67 -8.47 10.12
C ILE A 9 8.29 -7.92 10.46
N GLY A 10 7.24 -8.45 9.83
CA GLY A 10 5.90 -7.94 10.03
C GLY A 10 4.82 -8.88 9.53
N GLU A 11 3.61 -8.61 10.01
CA GLU A 11 2.41 -9.30 9.61
C GLU A 11 1.25 -8.30 9.64
N GLY A 12 0.69 -8.01 8.47
CA GLY A 12 -0.52 -7.20 8.33
C GLY A 12 -1.75 -8.08 8.14
N VAL A 13 -2.90 -7.45 7.94
CA VAL A 13 -4.18 -8.16 7.70
C VAL A 13 -4.10 -9.07 6.48
N THR A 14 -3.57 -8.56 5.37
CA THR A 14 -3.56 -9.28 4.08
C THR A 14 -2.22 -9.98 3.79
N ARG A 15 -1.12 -9.56 4.42
CA ARG A 15 0.24 -9.92 3.98
C ARG A 15 1.18 -10.27 5.12
N LEU A 16 2.09 -11.18 4.84
CA LEU A 16 3.30 -11.42 5.63
C LEU A 16 4.44 -10.59 5.02
N VAL A 17 5.29 -10.00 5.86
CA VAL A 17 6.40 -9.15 5.40
C VAL A 17 7.71 -9.74 5.89
N TYR A 18 8.63 -9.95 4.95
CA TYR A 18 9.96 -10.47 5.20
C TYR A 18 11.00 -9.47 4.70
N GLU A 19 12.07 -9.29 5.46
CA GLU A 19 13.30 -8.66 4.98
C GLU A 19 14.22 -9.71 4.36
N PHE A 20 14.96 -9.30 3.35
CA PHE A 20 16.02 -10.09 2.73
C PHE A 20 17.06 -9.15 2.12
N LYS A 21 18.22 -9.69 1.78
CA LYS A 21 19.22 -9.00 0.98
C LYS A 21 19.20 -9.51 -0.45
N ASP A 22 19.21 -8.61 -1.42
CA ASP A 22 19.32 -8.98 -2.83
C ASP A 22 20.77 -9.32 -3.22
N GLU A 23 20.99 -9.60 -4.52
CA GLU A 23 22.31 -9.95 -5.05
C GLU A 23 23.34 -8.79 -4.95
N GLU A 24 22.87 -7.56 -4.76
CA GLU A 24 23.70 -6.36 -4.60
C GLU A 24 23.90 -5.97 -3.11
N ASP A 25 23.54 -6.87 -2.18
CA ASP A 25 23.60 -6.66 -0.72
C ASP A 25 22.67 -5.54 -0.20
N CYS A 26 21.67 -5.13 -1.01
CA CYS A 26 20.70 -4.11 -0.66
C CYS A 26 19.59 -4.69 0.24
N ASP A 27 19.26 -3.97 1.30
CA ASP A 27 18.16 -4.33 2.19
C ASP A 27 16.81 -4.15 1.46
N CYS A 28 16.10 -5.26 1.28
CA CYS A 28 14.83 -5.33 0.60
C CYS A 28 13.75 -5.93 1.50
N VAL A 29 12.50 -5.72 1.11
CA VAL A 29 11.34 -6.36 1.71
C VAL A 29 10.52 -7.07 0.65
N VAL A 30 9.99 -8.24 1.00
CA VAL A 30 8.97 -8.95 0.21
C VAL A 30 7.68 -9.02 1.01
N LYS A 31 6.56 -8.68 0.37
CA LYS A 31 5.22 -8.77 0.95
C LYS A 31 4.45 -9.90 0.29
N VAL A 32 4.22 -10.97 1.03
CA VAL A 32 3.56 -12.18 0.53
C VAL A 32 2.10 -12.17 0.95
N ALA A 33 1.19 -12.33 0.00
CA ALA A 33 -0.25 -12.44 0.25
C ALA A 33 -0.59 -13.70 1.04
N LYS A 34 -1.41 -13.56 2.09
CA LYS A 34 -1.83 -14.68 2.95
C LYS A 34 -2.87 -15.61 2.29
N SER A 35 -3.55 -15.15 1.25
CA SER A 35 -4.63 -15.86 0.58
C SER A 35 -4.83 -15.33 -0.84
N LYS A 36 -5.64 -16.04 -1.64
CA LYS A 36 -5.99 -15.62 -3.01
C LYS A 36 -6.66 -14.24 -3.06
N ASP A 37 -7.52 -13.93 -2.09
CA ASP A 37 -8.22 -12.64 -2.02
C ASP A 37 -7.27 -11.51 -1.59
N ALA A 38 -6.32 -11.82 -0.72
CA ALA A 38 -5.32 -10.86 -0.25
C ALA A 38 -4.33 -10.40 -1.34
N ARG A 39 -4.23 -11.14 -2.47
CA ARG A 39 -3.41 -10.76 -3.64
C ARG A 39 -3.79 -9.39 -4.20
N VAL A 40 -5.04 -8.98 -4.02
CA VAL A 40 -5.53 -7.66 -4.47
C VAL A 40 -4.69 -6.51 -3.88
N SER A 41 -4.19 -6.64 -2.64
CA SER A 41 -3.35 -5.60 -2.05
C SER A 41 -2.04 -5.40 -2.82
N ASN A 42 -1.44 -6.49 -3.30
CA ASN A 42 -0.20 -6.44 -4.10
C ASN A 42 -0.49 -5.93 -5.52
N LEU A 43 -1.56 -6.41 -6.16
CA LEU A 43 -2.00 -5.92 -7.47
C LEU A 43 -2.33 -4.42 -7.44
N ASN A 44 -2.91 -3.93 -6.35
CA ASN A 44 -3.18 -2.50 -6.18
C ASN A 44 -1.90 -1.67 -6.06
N GLU A 45 -0.88 -2.17 -5.37
CA GLU A 45 0.41 -1.48 -5.33
C GLU A 45 1.05 -1.42 -6.73
N VAL A 46 0.96 -2.50 -7.51
CA VAL A 46 1.42 -2.51 -8.91
C VAL A 46 0.63 -1.50 -9.75
N ALA A 47 -0.70 -1.50 -9.66
CA ALA A 47 -1.55 -0.56 -10.39
C ALA A 47 -1.20 0.90 -10.09
N VAL A 48 -0.91 1.25 -8.83
CA VAL A 48 -0.44 2.59 -8.48
C VAL A 48 0.87 2.94 -9.19
N MET A 49 1.82 2.00 -9.25
CA MET A 49 3.10 2.22 -9.93
C MET A 49 2.99 2.25 -11.47
N VAL A 50 1.92 1.72 -12.05
CA VAL A 50 1.69 1.72 -13.50
C VAL A 50 0.86 2.93 -13.92
N ASP A 51 -0.30 3.13 -13.29
CA ASP A 51 -1.38 3.99 -13.81
C ASP A 51 -1.41 5.41 -13.23
N ALA A 52 -0.79 5.63 -12.06
CA ALA A 52 -0.79 6.98 -11.47
C ALA A 52 0.09 7.95 -12.30
N PRO A 53 -0.08 9.27 -12.18
CA PRO A 53 0.87 10.23 -12.74
C PRO A 53 2.26 10.11 -12.09
N GLU A 54 3.35 10.34 -12.84
CA GLU A 54 4.73 10.19 -12.33
C GLU A 54 5.03 11.05 -11.10
N ASP A 55 4.49 12.27 -11.06
CA ASP A 55 4.66 13.19 -9.93
C ASP A 55 3.89 12.74 -8.68
N VAL A 56 2.88 11.88 -8.84
CA VAL A 56 2.16 11.21 -7.75
C VAL A 56 2.91 9.95 -7.34
N LYS A 57 3.36 9.12 -8.30
CA LYS A 57 4.18 7.92 -8.02
C LYS A 57 5.41 8.23 -7.19
N GLY A 58 6.04 9.39 -7.42
CA GLY A 58 7.20 9.84 -6.65
C GLY A 58 6.97 10.05 -5.15
N LEU A 59 5.73 9.97 -4.67
CA LEU A 59 5.38 10.03 -3.24
C LEU A 59 5.27 8.65 -2.58
N PHE A 60 5.35 7.56 -3.36
CA PHE A 60 5.21 6.19 -2.90
C PHE A 60 6.55 5.46 -3.01
N LEU A 61 6.78 4.51 -2.11
CA LEU A 61 7.94 3.62 -2.20
C LEU A 61 7.81 2.76 -3.47
N ARG A 62 8.81 2.78 -4.36
CA ARG A 62 8.73 2.04 -5.63
C ARG A 62 8.74 0.53 -5.42
N ILE A 63 8.11 -0.18 -6.35
CA ILE A 63 8.21 -1.65 -6.46
C ILE A 63 9.51 -1.99 -7.21
N GLY A 64 10.25 -2.95 -6.68
CA GLY A 64 11.40 -3.56 -7.35
C GLY A 64 10.95 -4.62 -8.35
N ALA A 65 10.21 -5.63 -7.87
CA ALA A 65 9.61 -6.69 -8.67
C ALA A 65 8.25 -7.11 -8.10
N ALA A 66 7.44 -7.78 -8.92
CA ALA A 66 6.14 -8.29 -8.53
C ALA A 66 5.82 -9.59 -9.24
N ASP A 67 5.01 -10.42 -8.60
CA ASP A 67 4.37 -11.57 -9.21
C ASP A 67 3.16 -11.15 -10.06
N ASP A 68 3.01 -11.72 -11.25
CA ASP A 68 1.90 -11.41 -12.17
C ASP A 68 0.53 -11.80 -11.58
N GLU A 69 0.47 -12.82 -10.71
CA GLU A 69 -0.76 -13.19 -10.02
C GLU A 69 -1.00 -12.41 -8.72
N GLY A 70 -0.05 -11.56 -8.30
CA GLY A 70 -0.14 -10.75 -7.08
C GLY A 70 0.19 -11.50 -5.79
N TRP A 71 0.82 -12.68 -5.84
CA TRP A 71 1.22 -13.38 -4.62
C TRP A 71 2.27 -12.65 -3.80
N TRP A 72 3.16 -11.91 -4.47
CA TRP A 72 4.19 -11.14 -3.79
C TRP A 72 4.56 -9.87 -4.56
N VAL A 73 5.09 -8.89 -3.81
CA VAL A 73 5.80 -7.72 -4.34
C VAL A 73 7.06 -7.49 -3.52
N THR A 74 8.13 -7.02 -4.16
CA THR A 74 9.36 -6.59 -3.49
C THR A 74 9.52 -5.07 -3.58
N GLN A 75 10.11 -4.50 -2.53
CA GLN A 75 10.44 -3.08 -2.45
C GLN A 75 11.80 -2.94 -1.75
N PRO A 76 12.55 -1.85 -2.00
CA PRO A 76 13.66 -1.52 -1.13
C PRO A 76 13.15 -1.26 0.29
N LYS A 77 13.96 -1.55 1.31
CA LYS A 77 13.58 -1.31 2.70
C LYS A 77 13.57 0.20 2.99
N ALA A 78 12.47 0.68 3.52
CA ALA A 78 12.37 2.05 4.05
C ALA A 78 12.70 2.07 5.55
N ASP A 79 13.22 3.20 6.00
CA ASP A 79 13.43 3.47 7.41
C ASP A 79 12.13 3.99 8.05
N PHE A 80 11.86 3.51 9.26
CA PHE A 80 10.68 3.93 10.02
C PHE A 80 11.14 4.71 11.25
N PRO A 81 11.04 6.06 11.20
CA PRO A 81 11.32 6.88 12.38
C PRO A 81 10.29 6.64 13.50
N ASP A 82 10.45 7.35 14.61
CA ASP A 82 9.48 7.26 15.70
C ASP A 82 8.06 7.68 15.26
N ARG A 83 7.07 7.24 16.04
CA ARG A 83 5.66 7.44 15.69
C ARG A 83 5.30 8.91 15.47
N SER A 84 5.81 9.82 16.31
CA SER A 84 5.49 11.25 16.22
C SER A 84 6.03 11.88 14.95
N GLN A 85 7.23 11.47 14.53
CA GLN A 85 7.81 11.89 13.26
C GLN A 85 6.97 11.35 12.09
N ARG A 86 6.55 10.08 12.13
CA ARG A 86 5.73 9.49 11.07
C ARG A 86 4.35 10.14 10.94
N GLU A 87 3.73 10.57 12.04
CA GLU A 87 2.48 11.34 12.00
C GLU A 87 2.66 12.64 11.21
N GLY A 88 3.71 13.41 11.50
CA GLY A 88 4.05 14.63 10.75
C GLY A 88 4.37 14.36 9.27
N LEU A 89 5.10 13.28 8.98
CA LEU A 89 5.37 12.88 7.59
C LEU A 89 4.08 12.48 6.84
N ALA A 90 3.14 11.82 7.52
CA ALA A 90 1.84 11.46 6.93
C ALA A 90 1.02 12.71 6.58
N GLU A 91 1.03 13.75 7.41
CA GLU A 91 0.40 15.03 7.10
C GLU A 91 1.05 15.72 5.89
N VAL A 92 2.37 15.71 5.80
CA VAL A 92 3.11 16.25 4.64
C VAL A 92 2.74 15.52 3.36
N LEU A 93 2.73 14.19 3.38
CA LEU A 93 2.36 13.37 2.22
C LEU A 93 0.90 13.57 1.83
N ARG A 94 -0.01 13.69 2.81
CA ARG A 94 -1.42 13.98 2.59
C ARG A 94 -1.60 15.32 1.88
N GLY A 95 -0.97 16.39 2.37
CA GLY A 95 -1.02 17.70 1.73
C GLY A 95 -0.47 17.69 0.29
N ARG A 96 0.60 16.94 0.03
CA ARG A 96 1.17 16.78 -1.33
C ARG A 96 0.24 16.02 -2.28
N LEU A 97 -0.41 14.96 -1.80
CA LEU A 97 -1.40 14.20 -2.57
C LEU A 97 -2.64 15.05 -2.85
N ASP A 98 -3.17 15.75 -1.84
CA ASP A 98 -4.33 16.63 -1.97
C ASP A 98 -4.08 17.75 -2.99
N PHE A 99 -2.90 18.39 -2.95
CA PHE A 99 -2.50 19.40 -3.93
C PHE A 99 -2.50 18.84 -5.37
N LYS A 100 -2.12 17.57 -5.54
CA LYS A 100 -2.13 16.87 -6.83
C LYS A 100 -3.51 16.34 -7.21
N GLY A 101 -4.52 16.44 -6.33
CA GLY A 101 -5.87 15.94 -6.56
C GLY A 101 -6.02 14.43 -6.35
N TRP A 102 -5.23 13.85 -5.44
CA TRP A 102 -5.23 12.43 -5.14
C TRP A 102 -5.39 12.18 -3.65
N ARG A 103 -5.99 11.05 -3.31
CA ARG A 103 -6.12 10.54 -1.95
C ARG A 103 -5.62 9.10 -1.91
N CYS A 104 -4.67 8.84 -1.03
CA CYS A 104 -4.34 7.47 -0.60
C CYS A 104 -5.33 7.03 0.45
N ILE A 105 -5.99 5.88 0.22
CA ILE A 105 -7.14 5.45 1.02
C ILE A 105 -6.74 5.15 2.46
N ASP A 106 -5.56 4.54 2.65
CA ASP A 106 -5.06 4.06 3.93
C ASP A 106 -3.80 4.82 4.38
N LEU A 107 -3.80 6.16 4.23
CA LEU A 107 -2.66 6.99 4.64
C LEU A 107 -2.73 7.38 6.12
N HIS A 108 -1.92 6.69 6.92
CA HIS A 108 -1.68 6.96 8.33
C HIS A 108 -0.21 6.65 8.69
N GLU A 109 0.20 6.90 9.93
CA GLU A 109 1.59 6.92 10.39
C GLU A 109 2.33 5.58 10.25
N ASP A 110 1.63 4.43 10.27
CA ASP A 110 2.28 3.13 10.08
C ASP A 110 2.54 2.81 8.60
N ASN A 111 1.90 3.57 7.71
CA ASN A 111 2.05 3.46 6.26
C ASN A 111 2.96 4.56 5.69
N VAL A 112 3.85 5.12 6.52
CA VAL A 112 4.82 6.14 6.13
C VAL A 112 6.22 5.77 6.61
N GLY A 113 7.19 5.92 5.71
CA GLY A 113 8.61 5.74 6.01
C GLY A 113 9.48 6.78 5.30
N LEU A 114 10.78 6.60 5.44
CA LEU A 114 11.81 7.36 4.76
C LEU A 114 12.56 6.44 3.80
N TYR A 115 12.77 6.89 2.57
CA TYR A 115 13.64 6.23 1.61
C TYR A 115 14.58 7.27 1.01
N MET A 116 15.89 7.08 1.19
CA MET A 116 16.92 8.08 0.84
C MET A 116 16.58 9.47 1.42
N ASP A 117 16.27 9.51 2.72
CA ASP A 117 15.87 10.70 3.49
C ASP A 117 14.61 11.44 2.98
N LYS A 118 13.83 10.81 2.09
CA LYS A 118 12.58 11.36 1.56
C LYS A 118 11.38 10.64 2.15
N PRO A 119 10.32 11.37 2.55
CA PRO A 119 9.08 10.74 2.99
C PRO A 119 8.42 10.02 1.82
N VAL A 120 8.02 8.78 2.08
CA VAL A 120 7.32 7.93 1.12
C VAL A 120 6.16 7.22 1.80
N VAL A 121 5.07 7.05 1.06
CA VAL A 121 3.98 6.16 1.45
C VAL A 121 4.44 4.72 1.20
N VAL A 122 4.33 3.90 2.23
CA VAL A 122 4.48 2.44 2.15
C VAL A 122 3.08 1.81 2.27
N ASN A 123 2.93 0.56 1.83
CA ASN A 123 1.67 -0.19 2.00
C ASN A 123 0.41 0.46 1.39
N TYR A 124 0.49 0.92 0.15
CA TYR A 124 -0.62 1.56 -0.57
C TYR A 124 -1.53 0.55 -1.30
N GLY A 125 -1.71 -0.65 -0.71
CA GLY A 125 -2.49 -1.76 -1.27
C GLY A 125 -4.01 -1.55 -1.26
N PHE A 126 -4.49 -0.48 -0.63
CA PHE A 126 -5.89 -0.04 -0.77
C PHE A 126 -6.11 0.83 -2.02
N GLY A 127 -5.04 1.28 -2.69
CA GLY A 127 -5.11 2.04 -3.93
C GLY A 127 -5.29 3.54 -3.73
N LEU A 128 -5.50 4.24 -4.85
CA LEU A 128 -5.61 5.69 -4.90
C LEU A 128 -6.93 6.15 -5.51
N GLN A 129 -7.45 7.26 -5.00
CA GLN A 129 -8.63 7.91 -5.54
C GLN A 129 -8.27 9.31 -6.06
N CYS A 130 -8.60 9.60 -7.31
CA CYS A 130 -8.55 10.97 -7.82
C CYS A 130 -9.72 11.75 -7.23
N THR A 131 -9.45 12.84 -6.52
CA THR A 131 -10.47 13.64 -5.85
C THR A 131 -11.27 14.53 -6.81
N LYS A 132 -10.70 14.82 -7.99
CA LYS A 132 -11.36 15.64 -9.03
C LYS A 132 -12.38 14.86 -9.84
N THR A 133 -12.02 13.64 -10.27
CA THR A 133 -12.83 12.82 -11.17
C THR A 133 -13.55 11.68 -10.44
N GLY A 134 -13.11 11.33 -9.23
CA GLY A 134 -13.57 10.15 -8.51
C GLY A 134 -13.00 8.82 -9.05
N SER A 135 -12.10 8.87 -10.06
CA SER A 135 -11.48 7.67 -10.61
C SER A 135 -10.59 6.98 -9.59
N PHE A 136 -10.44 5.66 -9.73
CA PHE A 136 -9.68 4.81 -8.82
C PHE A 136 -8.51 4.15 -9.55
N VAL A 137 -7.35 4.09 -8.90
CA VAL A 137 -6.19 3.31 -9.35
C VAL A 137 -6.02 2.14 -8.39
N GLY A 138 -6.20 0.94 -8.93
CA GLY A 138 -6.28 -0.34 -8.22
C GLY A 138 -7.46 -1.18 -8.71
N SER A 139 -7.51 -2.43 -8.27
CA SER A 139 -8.66 -3.33 -8.41
C SER A 139 -9.61 -3.15 -7.22
N LYS A 140 -10.88 -2.83 -7.50
CA LYS A 140 -11.95 -2.76 -6.50
C LYS A 140 -12.37 -4.18 -6.09
N GLY A 141 -11.53 -4.86 -5.32
CA GLY A 141 -11.88 -6.11 -4.65
C GLY A 141 -12.64 -5.81 -3.35
N SER A 142 -13.78 -6.46 -3.14
CA SER A 142 -14.50 -6.42 -1.87
C SER A 142 -13.70 -7.18 -0.80
N PHE A 143 -13.06 -6.45 0.11
CA PHE A 143 -12.46 -7.05 1.30
C PHE A 143 -13.58 -7.48 2.25
N LYS A 144 -13.83 -8.78 2.39
CA LYS A 144 -14.56 -9.28 3.57
C LYS A 144 -13.59 -9.31 4.75
N ILE A 145 -13.47 -8.17 5.42
CA ILE A 145 -12.87 -8.10 6.75
C ILE A 145 -13.93 -8.70 7.68
N THR A 146 -13.69 -9.90 8.22
CA THR A 146 -14.44 -10.35 9.41
C THR A 146 -13.96 -9.50 10.58
N GLU A 147 -14.64 -8.36 10.78
CA GLU A 147 -14.46 -7.43 11.89
C GLU A 147 -14.82 -8.12 13.22
N GLU A 148 -13.87 -8.19 14.15
CA GLU A 148 -14.24 -7.97 15.56
C GLU A 148 -14.26 -6.45 15.80
N GLN A 149 -15.38 -6.00 16.38
CA GLN A 149 -15.81 -4.61 16.47
C GLN A 149 -14.84 -3.70 17.23
N THR A 150 -14.41 -2.59 16.61
CA THR A 150 -14.09 -1.37 17.36
C THR A 150 -15.31 -0.46 17.38
N SER A 151 -15.69 -0.03 18.58
CA SER A 151 -16.85 0.81 18.89
C SER A 151 -16.72 2.22 18.27
N SER A 152 -17.54 2.47 17.24
CA SER A 152 -18.02 3.78 16.75
C SER A 152 -17.16 4.55 15.72
N PRO A 153 -17.80 5.23 14.74
CA PRO A 153 -18.77 4.72 13.77
C PRO A 153 -18.17 4.72 12.36
N VAL A 154 -18.40 3.61 11.68
CA VAL A 154 -18.03 3.35 10.29
C VAL A 154 -19.01 4.07 9.36
N PHE A 155 -18.51 4.92 8.46
CA PHE A 155 -19.29 5.41 7.32
C PHE A 155 -18.67 4.90 6.01
N TYR A 156 -18.84 3.60 5.74
CA TYR A 156 -18.78 3.12 4.36
C TYR A 156 -20.13 3.41 3.71
N LYS A 157 -20.15 4.35 2.77
CA LYS A 157 -21.24 4.46 1.81
C LYS A 157 -21.00 3.37 0.76
N GLU A 158 -21.77 2.28 0.83
CA GLU A 158 -21.84 1.32 -0.27
C GLU A 158 -22.27 2.05 -1.55
N PHE A 159 -21.45 1.96 -2.60
CA PHE A 159 -21.84 2.35 -3.95
C PHE A 159 -22.05 1.09 -4.78
N THR A 160 -23.30 0.78 -5.09
CA THR A 160 -23.65 -0.23 -6.10
C THR A 160 -23.65 0.43 -7.49
N PHE A 161 -22.97 -0.18 -8.46
CA PHE A 161 -23.04 0.23 -9.86
C PHE A 161 -23.33 -0.96 -10.77
N GLY A 162 -24.47 -0.88 -11.44
CA GLY A 162 -24.93 -1.71 -12.56
C GLY A 162 -26.32 -1.22 -12.97
N PRO A 163 -26.66 -1.16 -14.28
CA PRO A 163 -27.95 -0.63 -14.70
C PRO A 163 -29.06 -1.58 -14.23
N LYS A 164 -30.11 -1.03 -13.61
CA LYS A 164 -31.40 -1.72 -13.60
C LYS A 164 -31.82 -1.88 -15.05
N ARG A 165 -31.78 -3.12 -15.55
CA ARG A 165 -32.55 -3.49 -16.75
C ARG A 165 -34.01 -3.15 -16.46
N VAL A 166 -34.64 -2.55 -17.47
CA VAL A 166 -36.06 -2.10 -17.50
C VAL A 166 -36.98 -3.19 -17.00
#